data_AF-A0A2D5G5Q1-F1
#
_entry.id   AF-A0A2D5G5Q1-F1
#
_cell.length_a   1.000
_cell.length_b   1.000
_cell.length_c   1.000
_cell.angle_alpha   90.00
_cell.angle_beta   90.00
_cell.angle_gamma   90.00
#
_symmetry.space_group_name_H-M   'P 1'
#
loop_
_entity.id
_entity.type
_entity.pdbx_description
1 polymer ?
#
loop_
_entity_poly.entity_id
_entity_poly.type
_entity_poly.pdbx_seq_one_letter_code
_entity_poly.pdbx_strand_id
1 'polypeptide(L)'
;MKSSQESALALGIDIGTSGVRAVLMNSKFDVLAQSSSLMSNFGSNYRNPTVWWKSLESALEQLRIEVHEKWSQVAGICVDGTSGTMLALNNKFEPIGDALMYNDPVEDPVILEQIRQYASRESAAHGATS
;
A
#
# COMPACT_ATOMS: atom_id res chain seq x y z
N MET A 1 10.08 32.25 -16.80
CA MET A 1 9.92 30.79 -16.70
C MET A 1 10.01 30.42 -15.24
N LYS A 2 8.95 29.83 -14.64
CA LYS A 2 9.10 29.18 -13.33
C LYS A 2 10.08 28.02 -13.50
N SER A 3 10.93 27.78 -12.52
CA SER A 3 11.90 26.67 -12.62
C SER A 3 11.11 25.35 -12.76
N SER A 4 11.65 24.36 -13.48
CA SER A 4 10.99 23.06 -13.65
C SER A 4 10.73 22.34 -12.31
N GLN A 5 11.47 22.69 -11.26
CA GLN A 5 11.24 22.23 -9.88
C GLN A 5 10.08 22.92 -9.16
N GLU A 6 9.71 24.15 -9.52
CA GLU A 6 8.55 24.85 -8.91
C GLU A 6 7.20 24.32 -9.42
N SER A 7 7.19 23.66 -10.59
CA SER A 7 5.99 23.02 -11.16
C SER A 7 5.94 21.51 -10.93
N ALA A 8 7.01 20.91 -10.42
CA ALA A 8 7.06 19.47 -10.18
C ALA A 8 6.07 19.06 -9.08
N LEU A 9 5.24 18.07 -9.38
CA LEU A 9 4.25 17.52 -8.45
C LEU A 9 4.68 16.14 -7.96
N ALA A 10 4.36 15.83 -6.71
CA ALA A 10 4.55 14.51 -6.13
C ALA A 10 3.21 13.82 -5.92
N LEU A 11 3.13 12.55 -6.29
CA LEU A 11 1.98 11.68 -6.05
C LEU A 11 2.27 10.76 -4.86
N GLY A 12 1.53 10.91 -3.77
CA GLY A 12 1.52 9.99 -2.65
C GLY A 12 0.41 8.95 -2.80
N ILE A 13 0.70 7.69 -2.52
CA ILE A 13 -0.24 6.58 -2.50
C ILE A 13 -0.13 5.89 -1.13
N ASP A 14 -1.25 5.72 -0.44
CA ASP A 14 -1.34 5.00 0.84
C ASP A 14 -2.30 3.82 0.66
N ILE A 15 -1.74 2.61 0.66
CA ILE A 15 -2.48 1.34 0.59
C ILE A 15 -2.73 0.85 2.02
N GLY A 16 -3.83 1.32 2.60
CA GLY A 16 -4.28 0.94 3.93
C GLY A 16 -5.01 -0.41 3.97
N THR A 17 -5.52 -0.78 5.15
CA THR A 17 -6.20 -2.07 5.37
C THR A 17 -7.58 -2.16 4.71
N SER A 18 -8.28 -1.03 4.58
CA SER A 18 -9.67 -0.98 4.10
C SER A 18 -9.83 -0.30 2.74
N GLY A 19 -8.77 0.28 2.20
CA GLY A 19 -8.86 1.15 1.03
C GLY A 19 -7.52 1.74 0.64
N VAL A 20 -7.52 2.44 -0.49
CA VAL A 20 -6.37 3.16 -1.03
C VAL A 20 -6.68 4.64 -1.04
N ARG A 21 -5.71 5.47 -0.67
CA ARG A 21 -5.74 6.93 -0.80
C ARG A 21 -4.65 7.38 -1.75
N ALA A 22 -4.92 8.41 -2.53
CA ALA A 22 -3.94 9.06 -3.38
C ALA A 22 -3.99 10.58 -3.17
N VAL A 23 -2.83 11.22 -3.12
CA VAL A 23 -2.67 12.65 -2.87
C VAL A 23 -1.70 13.23 -3.89
N LEU A 24 -2.06 14.34 -4.52
CA LEU A 24 -1.16 15.11 -5.36
C LEU A 24 -0.74 16.38 -4.62
N MET A 25 0.57 16.61 -4.49
CA MET A 25 1.11 17.76 -3.77
C MET A 25 2.16 18.52 -4.58
N ASN A 26 2.31 19.81 -4.29
CA ASN A 26 3.38 20.64 -4.87
C ASN A 26 4.64 20.65 -3.96
N SER A 27 5.71 21.31 -4.40
CA SER A 27 6.97 21.43 -3.67
C SER A 27 6.90 22.28 -2.39
N LYS A 28 5.77 22.95 -2.13
CA LYS A 28 5.49 23.66 -0.88
C LYS A 28 4.69 22.82 0.12
N PHE A 29 4.47 21.54 -0.20
CA PHE A 29 3.63 20.61 0.55
C PHE A 29 2.12 20.96 0.54
N ASP A 30 1.67 21.83 -0.37
CA ASP A 30 0.23 22.06 -0.55
C ASP A 30 -0.39 20.85 -1.26
N VAL A 31 -1.48 20.34 -0.71
CA VAL A 31 -2.31 19.30 -1.36
C VAL A 31 -3.16 19.98 -2.44
N LEU A 32 -2.94 19.56 -3.69
CA LEU A 32 -3.68 20.07 -4.85
C LEU A 32 -4.97 19.29 -5.11
N ALA A 33 -4.97 18.00 -4.81
CA ALA A 33 -6.12 17.10 -4.89
C ALA A 33 -5.87 15.83 -4.10
N GLN A 34 -6.95 15.14 -3.73
CA GLN A 34 -6.90 13.84 -3.08
C GLN A 34 -8.07 12.97 -3.53
N SER A 35 -7.87 11.66 -3.58
CA SER A 35 -8.92 10.69 -3.85
C SER A 35 -8.77 9.49 -2.94
N SER A 36 -9.84 8.69 -2.85
CA SER A 36 -9.80 7.43 -2.13
C SER A 36 -10.74 6.40 -2.75
N SER A 37 -10.41 5.14 -2.55
CA SER A 37 -11.27 4.02 -2.95
C SER A 37 -11.31 2.95 -1.87
N LEU A 38 -12.51 2.47 -1.56
CA LEU A 38 -12.70 1.40 -0.57
C LEU A 38 -12.49 0.03 -1.23
N MET A 39 -11.75 -0.85 -0.56
CA MET A 39 -11.54 -2.23 -1.04
C MET A 39 -12.86 -3.01 -1.16
N SER A 40 -13.82 -2.72 -0.27
CA SER A 40 -15.16 -3.32 -0.30
C SER A 40 -15.93 -3.07 -1.61
N ASN A 41 -15.54 -2.08 -2.41
CA ASN A 41 -16.15 -1.82 -3.72
C ASN A 41 -15.77 -2.87 -4.78
N PHE A 42 -14.66 -3.59 -4.57
CA PHE A 42 -14.10 -4.53 -5.55
C PHE A 42 -14.09 -5.98 -5.07
N GLY A 43 -14.38 -6.22 -3.80
CA GLY A 43 -14.56 -7.55 -3.23
C GLY A 43 -14.65 -7.52 -1.70
N SER A 44 -15.20 -8.57 -1.11
CA SER A 44 -15.26 -8.75 0.36
C SER A 44 -13.95 -9.27 0.95
N ASN A 45 -13.12 -9.92 0.13
CA ASN A 45 -11.82 -10.42 0.56
C ASN A 45 -10.75 -9.33 0.43
N TYR A 46 -10.53 -8.60 1.52
CA TYR A 46 -9.51 -7.56 1.63
C TYR A 46 -8.06 -8.09 1.59
N ARG A 47 -7.85 -9.41 1.51
CA ARG A 47 -6.54 -10.05 1.38
C ARG A 47 -6.18 -10.37 -0.06
N ASN A 48 -7.17 -10.31 -0.95
CA ASN A 48 -6.98 -10.61 -2.36
C ASN A 48 -6.24 -9.44 -3.05
N PRO A 49 -5.06 -9.66 -3.63
CA PRO A 49 -4.28 -8.59 -4.27
C PRO A 49 -5.00 -7.92 -5.46
N THR A 50 -5.94 -8.62 -6.10
CA THR A 50 -6.78 -8.04 -7.17
C THR A 50 -7.69 -6.93 -6.61
N VAL A 51 -8.16 -7.07 -5.37
CA VAL A 51 -8.99 -6.04 -4.70
C VAL A 51 -8.14 -4.79 -4.44
N TRP A 52 -6.89 -4.97 -4.04
CA TRP A 52 -5.95 -3.86 -3.83
C TRP A 52 -5.66 -3.12 -5.12
N TRP A 53 -5.35 -3.87 -6.19
CA TRP A 53 -5.04 -3.32 -7.50
C TRP A 53 -6.19 -2.48 -8.05
N LYS A 54 -7.41 -3.02 -8.04
CA LYS A 54 -8.61 -2.29 -8.50
C LYS A 54 -8.91 -1.04 -7.65
N SER A 55 -8.66 -1.11 -6.34
CA SER A 55 -8.82 0.05 -5.45
C SER A 55 -7.81 1.14 -5.79
N LEU A 56 -6.56 0.76 -6.08
CA LEU A 56 -5.52 1.68 -6.52
C LEU A 56 -5.88 2.33 -7.86
N GLU A 57 -6.26 1.53 -8.86
CA GLU A 57 -6.68 2.04 -10.17
C GLU A 57 -7.81 3.05 -10.03
N SER A 58 -8.83 2.72 -9.22
CA SER A 58 -9.97 3.60 -8.96
C SER A 58 -9.59 4.91 -8.28
N ALA A 59 -8.71 4.87 -7.28
CA ALA A 59 -8.23 6.08 -6.61
C ALA A 59 -7.43 6.96 -7.60
N LEU A 60 -6.51 6.37 -8.36
CA LEU A 60 -5.69 7.09 -9.33
C LEU A 60 -6.50 7.67 -10.48
N GLU A 61 -7.51 6.94 -10.98
CA GLU A 61 -8.40 7.42 -12.04
C GLU A 61 -9.20 8.65 -11.58
N GLN A 62 -9.79 8.60 -10.38
CA GLN A 62 -10.51 9.75 -9.80
C GLN A 62 -9.59 10.97 -9.66
N LEU A 63 -8.38 10.76 -9.12
CA LEU A 63 -7.40 11.85 -8.95
C LEU A 63 -6.98 12.44 -10.30
N ARG A 64 -6.74 11.58 -11.29
CA ARG A 64 -6.36 11.99 -12.65
C ARG A 64 -7.45 12.78 -13.36
N ILE A 65 -8.72 12.44 -13.15
CA ILE A 65 -9.85 13.20 -13.70
C ILE A 65 -9.89 14.59 -13.07
N GLU A 66 -9.73 14.69 -11.75
CA GLU A 66 -9.76 15.97 -11.03
C GLU A 66 -8.62 16.91 -11.43
N VAL A 67 -7.41 16.37 -11.60
CA VAL A 67 -6.20 17.16 -11.90
C VAL A 67 -5.69 17.00 -13.33
N HIS A 68 -6.58 16.73 -14.28
CA HIS A 68 -6.26 16.36 -15.66
C HIS A 68 -5.13 17.19 -16.30
N GLU A 69 -5.24 18.53 -16.22
CA GLU A 69 -4.26 19.47 -16.79
C GLU A 69 -2.88 19.45 -16.11
N LYS A 70 -2.83 18.98 -14.86
CA LYS A 70 -1.62 18.92 -14.03
C LYS A 70 -1.01 17.51 -13.97
N TRP A 71 -1.71 16.48 -14.44
CA TRP A 71 -1.25 15.08 -14.33
C TRP A 71 0.10 14.83 -14.99
N SER A 72 0.39 15.50 -16.11
CA SER A 72 1.68 15.40 -16.81
C SER A 72 2.86 16.04 -16.05
N GLN A 73 2.59 16.77 -14.96
CA GLN A 73 3.61 17.42 -14.12
C GLN A 73 4.05 16.57 -12.92
N VAL A 74 3.46 15.36 -12.75
CA VAL A 74 3.90 14.39 -11.74
C VAL A 74 5.35 13.99 -12.05
N ALA A 75 6.27 14.38 -11.15
CA ALA A 75 7.70 14.14 -11.28
C ALA A 75 8.21 13.02 -10.37
N GLY A 76 7.40 12.59 -9.40
CA GLY A 76 7.76 11.53 -8.46
C GLY A 76 6.53 10.88 -7.83
N ILE A 77 6.68 9.62 -7.45
CA ILE A 77 5.66 8.82 -6.79
C ILE A 77 6.25 8.28 -5.48
N CYS A 78 5.48 8.39 -4.40
CA CYS A 78 5.74 7.74 -3.12
C CYS A 78 4.61 6.75 -2.84
N VAL A 79 4.95 5.55 -2.38
CA VAL A 79 3.98 4.52 -2.00
C VAL A 79 4.24 4.11 -0.55
N ASP A 80 3.20 4.19 0.25
CA ASP A 80 3.10 3.67 1.61
C ASP A 80 2.07 2.51 1.64
N GLY A 81 2.23 1.60 2.59
CA GLY A 81 1.34 0.46 2.72
C GLY A 81 1.31 -0.12 4.12
N THR A 82 0.31 -0.97 4.38
CA THR A 82 0.20 -1.65 5.69
C THR A 82 1.47 -2.43 6.06
N SER A 83 2.12 -2.03 7.16
CA SER A 83 3.35 -2.65 7.63
C SER A 83 3.15 -4.10 8.03
N GLY A 84 4.02 -5.02 7.61
CA GLY A 84 3.97 -6.43 8.01
C GLY A 84 3.07 -7.33 7.15
N THR A 85 2.35 -6.77 6.17
CA THR A 85 1.57 -7.55 5.20
C THR A 85 2.50 -8.18 4.15
N MET A 86 2.33 -9.47 3.87
CA MET A 86 3.14 -10.23 2.92
C MET A 86 2.30 -10.82 1.79
N LEU A 87 2.76 -10.64 0.54
CA LEU A 87 2.19 -11.27 -0.64
C LEU A 87 3.24 -12.13 -1.33
N ALA A 88 3.00 -13.43 -1.40
CA ALA A 88 3.89 -14.34 -2.10
C ALA A 88 3.67 -14.24 -3.62
N LEU A 89 4.76 -14.20 -4.38
CA LEU A 89 4.77 -14.13 -5.83
C LEU A 89 5.50 -15.35 -6.41
N ASN A 90 5.10 -15.79 -7.61
CA ASN A 90 5.85 -16.76 -8.38
C ASN A 90 7.01 -16.09 -9.15
N ASN A 91 7.77 -16.89 -9.89
CA ASN A 91 8.92 -16.41 -10.69
C ASN A 91 8.54 -15.45 -11.85
N LYS A 92 7.25 -15.26 -12.12
CA LYS A 92 6.71 -14.29 -13.09
C LYS A 92 6.16 -13.03 -12.40
N PHE A 93 6.38 -12.88 -11.10
CA PHE A 93 5.82 -11.81 -10.27
C PHE A 93 4.29 -11.81 -10.18
N GLU A 94 3.66 -12.99 -10.36
CA GLU A 94 2.21 -13.15 -10.21
C GLU A 94 1.89 -13.62 -8.79
N PRO A 95 0.84 -13.08 -8.15
CA PRO A 95 0.42 -13.56 -6.84
C PRO A 95 0.05 -15.04 -6.84
N ILE A 96 0.51 -15.78 -5.82
CA ILE A 96 0.23 -17.22 -5.68
C ILE A 96 -0.92 -17.52 -4.70
N GLY A 97 -1.56 -16.49 -4.14
CA GLY A 97 -2.67 -16.61 -3.21
C GLY A 97 -3.05 -15.27 -2.58
N ASP A 98 -3.88 -15.35 -1.54
CA ASP A 98 -4.20 -14.21 -0.70
C ASP A 98 -2.97 -13.76 0.11
N ALA A 99 -2.92 -12.48 0.43
CA ALA A 99 -1.90 -11.96 1.33
C ALA A 99 -2.06 -12.49 2.75
N LEU A 100 -0.93 -12.54 3.46
CA LEU A 100 -0.88 -12.59 4.91
C LEU A 100 -0.90 -11.17 5.44
N MET A 101 -1.89 -10.84 6.24
CA MET A 101 -2.03 -9.56 6.91
C MET A 101 -1.10 -9.49 8.11
N TYR A 102 -0.69 -8.27 8.48
CA TYR A 102 0.21 -8.03 9.61
C TYR A 102 -0.28 -8.58 10.96
N ASN A 103 -1.59 -8.81 11.11
CA ASN A 103 -2.23 -9.31 12.31
C ASN A 103 -2.66 -10.79 12.19
N ASP A 104 -2.22 -11.49 11.15
CA ASP A 104 -2.50 -12.91 11.04
C ASP A 104 -1.66 -13.71 12.04
N PRO A 105 -2.28 -14.63 12.77
CA PRO A 105 -1.54 -15.50 13.65
C PRO A 105 -0.81 -16.58 12.85
N VAL A 106 0.43 -16.88 13.26
CA VAL A 106 1.12 -18.13 12.92
C VAL A 106 0.36 -19.26 13.61
N GLU A 107 -0.37 -20.05 12.82
CA GLU A 107 -1.20 -21.14 13.33
C GLU A 107 -0.37 -22.38 13.69
N ASP A 108 0.83 -22.54 13.12
CA ASP A 108 1.70 -23.69 13.39
C ASP A 108 2.54 -23.47 14.65
N PRO A 109 2.26 -24.20 15.76
CA PRO A 109 3.00 -24.05 17.00
C PRO A 109 4.47 -24.46 16.88
N VAL A 110 4.84 -25.30 15.91
CA VAL A 110 6.24 -25.71 15.68
C VAL A 110 7.07 -24.51 15.22
N ILE A 111 6.54 -23.67 14.35
CA ILE A 111 7.20 -22.44 13.89
C ILE A 111 7.45 -21.52 15.10
N LEU A 112 6.44 -21.33 15.94
CA LEU A 112 6.56 -20.50 17.14
C LEU A 112 7.59 -21.06 18.13
N GLU A 113 7.69 -22.38 18.27
CA GLU A 113 8.68 -23.01 19.13
C GLU A 113 10.11 -22.83 18.61
N GLN A 114 10.30 -22.98 17.30
CA GLN A 114 11.58 -22.69 16.67
C GLN A 114 11.98 -21.23 16.86
N ILE A 115 11.06 -20.28 16.68
CA ILE A 115 11.35 -18.86 16.94
C ILE A 115 11.75 -18.65 18.40
N ARG A 116 11.01 -19.23 19.36
CA ARG A 116 11.35 -19.16 20.80
C ARG A 116 12.75 -19.67 21.13
N GLN A 117 13.21 -20.70 20.43
CA GLN A 117 14.54 -21.27 20.64
C GLN A 117 15.67 -20.32 20.24
N TYR A 118 15.49 -19.49 19.21
CA TYR A 118 16.57 -18.68 18.62
C TYR A 118 16.41 -17.17 18.84
N ALA A 119 15.20 -16.65 18.98
CA ALA A 119 14.96 -15.23 19.19
C ALA A 119 15.31 -14.82 20.63
N SER A 120 15.92 -13.64 20.79
CA SER A 120 16.16 -13.06 22.11
C SER A 120 14.85 -12.93 22.89
N ARG A 121 14.87 -13.07 24.21
CA ARG A 121 13.66 -13.02 25.04
C ARG A 121 12.87 -11.71 24.91
N GLU A 122 13.53 -10.61 24.54
CA GLU A 122 12.91 -9.28 24.37
C GLU A 122 12.38 -9.05 22.95
N SER A 123 12.53 -10.02 22.06
CA SER A 123 12.06 -9.92 20.66
C SER A 123 10.54 -9.88 20.58
N ALA A 124 10.00 -9.02 19.71
CA ALA A 124 8.58 -9.02 19.38
C ALA A 124 8.13 -10.32 18.67
N ALA A 125 9.06 -11.04 18.02
CA ALA A 125 8.78 -12.26 17.24
C ALA A 125 8.22 -13.44 18.05
N HIS A 126 8.12 -13.33 19.39
CA HIS A 126 7.46 -14.35 20.21
C HIS A 126 5.92 -14.27 20.14
N GLY A 127 5.38 -13.14 19.68
CA GLY A 127 3.94 -12.98 19.48
C GLY A 127 3.45 -13.81 18.31
N ALA A 128 2.24 -14.38 18.40
CA ALA A 128 1.68 -15.18 17.32
C ALA A 128 1.48 -14.37 16.02
N THR A 129 1.39 -13.05 16.10
CA THR A 129 1.19 -12.14 14.96
C THR A 129 2.40 -11.22 14.74
N SER A 130 3.61 -11.64 15.10
CA SER A 130 4.81 -10.77 15.17
C SER A 130 6.09 -11.48 14.77
#